data_AF-J3ERK2-F1
#
_entry.id   AF-J3ERK2-F1
#
_cell.length_a   1.000
_cell.length_b   1.000
_cell.length_c   1.000
_cell.angle_alpha   90.00
_cell.angle_beta   90.00
_cell.angle_gamma   90.00
#
_symmetry.space_group_name_H-M   'P 1'
#
loop_
_entity.id
_entity.type
_entity.pdbx_description
1 polymer ?
#
loop_
_entity_poly.entity_id
_entity_poly.type
_entity_poly.pdbx_seq_one_letter_code
_entity_poly.pdbx_strand_id
1 'polypeptide(L)'
;MHNPQLPTDGSHAPQGSAMSSGVFNQHTERQGNERIRFLLKCFGLRTSLVRLKVIDALLSAAESDRSLGVRGVHSHLLDLDIPLSFLSVREVLKRLCSEGVITLNPDKSYSLHPQAVAVLHGEQSGQQASLKA
;
A
#
# COMPACT_ATOMS: atom_id res chain seq x y z
N MET A 1 -31.37 11.14 50.23
CA MET A 1 -30.35 12.20 50.46
C MET A 1 -29.29 11.65 51.40
N HIS A 2 -28.02 11.93 51.09
CA HIS A 2 -26.75 11.65 51.80
C HIS A 2 -25.83 10.59 51.19
N ASN A 3 -24.74 11.12 50.61
CA ASN A 3 -23.47 10.50 50.27
C ASN A 3 -22.47 10.85 51.39
N PRO A 4 -21.60 9.93 51.82
CA PRO A 4 -20.14 10.20 51.81
C PRO A 4 -19.33 8.91 51.55
N GLN A 5 -18.07 8.85 51.11
CA GLN A 5 -17.02 9.75 50.64
C GLN A 5 -15.86 8.83 50.20
N LEU A 6 -15.08 9.23 49.20
CA LEU A 6 -13.85 8.56 48.74
C LEU A 6 -12.73 8.57 49.81
N PRO A 7 -11.69 7.74 49.63
CA PRO A 7 -10.31 8.11 49.93
C PRO A 7 -9.55 8.50 48.65
N THR A 8 -8.84 9.62 48.80
CA THR A 8 -7.98 10.32 47.84
C THR A 8 -6.59 9.66 47.73
N ASP A 9 -5.95 9.96 46.60
CA ASP A 9 -4.52 10.23 46.43
C ASP A 9 -3.66 9.18 45.72
N GLY A 10 -3.01 9.66 44.66
CA GLY A 10 -2.16 8.91 43.77
C GLY A 10 -1.82 9.79 42.57
N SER A 11 -1.08 10.85 42.85
CA SER A 11 -0.53 11.78 41.88
C SER A 11 0.28 11.06 40.80
N HIS A 12 0.10 11.44 39.53
CA HIS A 12 1.17 11.65 38.54
C HIS A 12 0.56 11.88 37.16
N ALA A 13 0.55 13.15 36.74
CA ALA A 13 0.77 13.44 35.33
C ALA A 13 2.27 13.27 35.05
N PRO A 14 2.61 12.49 34.02
CA PRO A 14 3.40 13.05 32.93
C PRO A 14 2.64 12.82 31.63
N GLN A 15 2.33 13.88 30.89
CA GLN A 15 3.16 14.32 29.76
C GLN A 15 3.50 13.17 28.79
N GLY A 16 2.89 13.25 27.60
CA GLY A 16 3.53 12.86 26.36
C GLY A 16 3.68 11.36 26.09
N SER A 17 2.62 10.75 25.56
CA SER A 17 2.80 9.71 24.53
C SER A 17 1.89 10.13 23.37
N ALA A 18 2.32 11.12 22.61
CA ALA A 18 3.16 10.91 21.45
C ALA A 18 2.43 10.02 20.42
N MET A 19 2.11 10.70 19.32
CA MET A 19 1.99 10.14 17.98
C MET A 19 0.63 9.54 17.63
N SER A 20 -0.22 10.44 17.16
CA SER A 20 -1.04 10.22 15.98
C SER A 20 -0.16 9.74 14.81
N SER A 21 0.33 8.49 14.85
CA SER A 21 1.08 7.87 13.76
C SER A 21 0.13 7.24 12.72
N GLY A 22 -1.11 6.95 13.12
CA GLY A 22 -2.09 6.28 12.27
C GLY A 22 -2.68 7.15 11.16
N VAL A 23 -2.56 8.48 11.23
CA VAL A 23 -3.14 9.38 10.21
C VAL A 23 -2.23 9.57 9.00
N PHE A 24 -0.91 9.44 9.17
CA PHE A 24 0.05 9.58 8.07
C PHE A 24 0.02 8.36 7.15
N ASN A 25 -0.09 7.14 7.71
CA ASN A 25 -0.25 5.90 6.96
C ASN A 25 -1.58 5.84 6.20
N GLN A 26 -2.68 6.34 6.77
CA GLN A 26 -3.97 6.32 6.07
C GLN A 26 -4.03 7.31 4.90
N HIS A 27 -3.26 8.40 4.96
CA HIS A 27 -3.20 9.38 3.89
C HIS A 27 -2.34 8.89 2.73
N THR A 28 -1.19 8.26 3.02
CA THR A 28 -0.36 7.61 2.00
C THR A 28 -1.06 6.39 1.40
N GLU A 29 -1.77 5.60 2.21
CA GLU A 29 -2.51 4.44 1.68
C GLU A 29 -3.70 4.89 0.82
N ARG A 30 -4.47 5.92 1.23
CA ARG A 30 -5.54 6.47 0.37
C ARG A 30 -5.00 7.04 -0.94
N GLN A 31 -3.93 7.83 -0.87
CA GLN A 31 -3.31 8.42 -2.05
C GLN A 31 -2.67 7.35 -2.96
N GLY A 32 -2.04 6.33 -2.39
CA GLY A 32 -1.48 5.19 -3.11
C GLY A 32 -2.56 4.37 -3.82
N ASN A 33 -3.65 4.06 -3.12
CA ASN A 33 -4.79 3.35 -3.70
C ASN A 33 -5.41 4.12 -4.88
N GLU A 34 -5.50 5.44 -4.83
CA GLU A 34 -5.98 6.25 -5.95
C GLU A 34 -5.05 6.20 -7.17
N ARG A 35 -3.74 6.32 -6.95
CA ARG A 35 -2.73 6.19 -8.01
C ARG A 35 -2.74 4.78 -8.63
N ILE A 36 -2.87 3.73 -7.81
CA ILE A 36 -2.96 2.35 -8.31
C ILE A 36 -4.28 2.11 -9.06
N ARG A 37 -5.40 2.75 -8.67
CA ARG A 37 -6.64 2.69 -9.46
C ARG A 37 -6.46 3.34 -10.83
N PHE A 38 -5.80 4.50 -10.87
CA PHE A 38 -5.49 5.18 -12.13
C PHE A 38 -4.58 4.32 -13.02
N LEU A 39 -3.53 3.72 -12.42
CA LEU A 39 -2.66 2.76 -13.08
C LEU A 39 -3.47 1.64 -13.73
N LEU A 40 -4.29 0.93 -12.94
CA LEU A 40 -5.12 -0.17 -13.46
C LEU A 40 -6.00 0.30 -14.63
N LYS A 41 -6.58 1.51 -14.54
CA LYS A 41 -7.36 2.10 -15.63
C LYS A 41 -6.51 2.38 -16.88
N CYS A 42 -5.29 2.88 -16.73
CA CYS A 42 -4.35 3.16 -17.83
C CYS A 42 -3.95 1.87 -18.58
N PHE A 43 -3.82 0.76 -17.85
CA PHE A 43 -3.53 -0.56 -18.41
C PHE A 43 -4.79 -1.34 -18.83
N GLY A 44 -5.98 -0.72 -18.85
CA GLY A 44 -7.23 -1.37 -19.29
C GLY A 44 -7.79 -2.42 -18.31
N LEU A 45 -7.29 -2.45 -17.08
CA LEU A 45 -7.65 -3.42 -16.06
C LEU A 45 -8.80 -2.92 -15.19
N ARG A 46 -9.75 -3.82 -14.89
CA ARG A 46 -10.73 -3.57 -13.84
C ARG A 46 -10.05 -3.33 -12.49
N THR A 47 -10.50 -2.29 -11.81
CA THR A 47 -10.16 -1.97 -10.43
C THR A 47 -10.78 -3.00 -9.50
N SER A 48 -9.95 -3.72 -8.75
CA SER A 48 -10.39 -4.71 -7.77
C SER A 48 -9.45 -4.67 -6.56
N LEU A 49 -9.97 -4.95 -5.36
CA LEU A 49 -9.20 -4.92 -4.11
C LEU A 49 -7.94 -5.79 -4.16
N VAL A 50 -8.07 -7.00 -4.71
CA VAL A 50 -6.95 -7.95 -4.86
C VAL A 50 -5.81 -7.34 -5.68
N ARG A 51 -6.12 -6.74 -6.84
CA ARG A 51 -5.11 -6.14 -7.72
C ARG A 51 -4.46 -4.92 -7.07
N LEU A 52 -5.26 -4.11 -6.40
CA LEU A 52 -4.80 -2.96 -5.64
C LEU A 52 -3.78 -3.41 -4.59
N LYS A 53 -4.14 -4.38 -3.74
CA LYS A 53 -3.27 -4.86 -2.66
C LYS A 53 -2.04 -5.61 -3.15
N VAL A 54 -2.12 -6.35 -4.27
CA VAL A 54 -0.93 -6.96 -4.89
C VAL A 54 0.05 -5.90 -5.36
N ILE A 55 -0.42 -4.84 -6.04
CA ILE A 55 0.44 -3.76 -6.53
C ILE A 55 1.00 -2.94 -5.36
N ASP A 56 0.17 -2.63 -4.37
CA ASP A 56 0.54 -1.94 -3.13
C ASP A 56 1.66 -2.69 -2.39
N ALA A 57 1.51 -4.01 -2.21
CA ALA A 57 2.54 -4.86 -1.61
C ALA A 57 3.86 -4.82 -2.39
N LEU A 58 3.79 -4.87 -3.72
CA LEU A 58 4.96 -4.78 -4.60
C LEU A 58 5.64 -3.41 -4.51
N LEU A 59 4.85 -2.34 -4.38
CA LEU A 59 5.35 -0.98 -4.23
C LEU A 59 6.07 -0.80 -2.89
N SER A 60 5.43 -1.19 -1.78
CA SER A 60 6.05 -1.09 -0.45
C SER A 60 7.30 -1.95 -0.33
N ALA A 61 7.34 -3.10 -1.00
CA ALA A 61 8.54 -3.93 -1.05
C ALA A 61 9.64 -3.25 -1.86
N ALA A 62 9.32 -2.66 -3.02
CA ALA A 62 10.27 -1.91 -3.82
C ALA A 62 10.85 -0.70 -3.06
N GLU A 63 10.04 0.01 -2.26
CA GLU A 63 10.52 1.08 -1.38
C GLU A 63 11.46 0.59 -0.27
N SER A 64 11.31 -0.67 0.14
CA SER A 64 12.17 -1.32 1.14
C SER A 64 13.37 -2.06 0.52
N ASP A 65 13.69 -1.80 -0.75
CA ASP A 65 14.73 -2.49 -1.54
C ASP A 65 14.57 -4.02 -1.54
N ARG A 66 13.34 -4.50 -1.41
CA ARG A 66 12.99 -5.91 -1.33
C ARG A 66 12.12 -6.31 -2.52
N SER A 67 12.42 -7.44 -3.12
CA SER A 67 11.58 -8.01 -4.18
C SER A 67 10.65 -9.10 -3.63
N LEU A 68 9.38 -9.12 -4.06
CA LEU A 68 8.40 -10.12 -3.58
C LEU A 68 8.18 -11.22 -4.60
N GLY A 69 8.40 -12.47 -4.18
CA GLY A 69 7.90 -13.65 -4.91
C GLY A 69 6.42 -13.92 -4.61
N VAL A 70 5.86 -14.94 -5.29
CA VAL A 70 4.46 -15.38 -5.08
C VAL A 70 4.16 -15.65 -3.60
N ARG A 71 5.10 -16.25 -2.87
CA ARG A 71 4.95 -16.54 -1.43
C ARG A 71 4.83 -15.28 -0.59
N GLY A 72 5.62 -14.25 -0.89
CA GLY A 72 5.58 -12.98 -0.17
C GLY A 72 4.25 -12.26 -0.41
N VAL A 73 3.80 -12.20 -1.66
CA VAL A 73 2.50 -11.62 -2.02
C VAL A 73 1.35 -12.37 -1.36
N HIS A 74 1.37 -13.71 -1.38
CA HIS A 74 0.34 -14.53 -0.75
C HIS A 74 0.30 -14.34 0.77
N SER A 75 1.46 -14.30 1.43
CA SER A 75 1.54 -14.04 2.87
C SER A 75 1.01 -12.65 3.22
N HIS A 76 1.30 -11.64 2.40
CA HIS A 76 0.82 -10.28 2.61
C HIS A 76 -0.69 -10.16 2.43
N LEU A 77 -1.26 -10.85 1.43
CA LEU A 77 -2.71 -10.91 1.25
C LEU A 77 -3.42 -11.62 2.41
N LEU A 78 -2.81 -12.69 2.94
CA LEU A 78 -3.32 -13.37 4.14
C LEU A 78 -3.32 -12.46 5.38
N ASP A 79 -2.25 -11.68 5.57
CA ASP A 79 -2.12 -10.72 6.69
C ASP A 79 -3.21 -9.62 6.63
N LEU A 80 -3.59 -9.23 5.42
CA LEU A 80 -4.67 -8.27 5.14
C LEU A 80 -6.08 -8.87 5.23
N ASP A 81 -6.24 -10.10 5.72
CA ASP A 81 -7.51 -10.83 5.78
C ASP A 81 -8.18 -11.04 4.39
N ILE A 82 -7.35 -11.19 3.35
CA ILE A 82 -7.80 -11.50 1.98
C ILE A 82 -7.42 -12.96 1.68
N PRO A 83 -8.30 -13.94 2.02
CA PRO A 83 -8.01 -15.36 1.86
C PRO A 83 -8.08 -15.76 0.39
N LEU A 84 -6.96 -15.58 -0.33
CA LEU A 84 -6.78 -16.09 -1.68
C LEU A 84 -5.92 -17.33 -1.67
N SER A 85 -6.29 -18.30 -2.48
CA SER A 85 -5.46 -19.48 -2.70
C SER A 85 -4.17 -19.10 -3.42
N PHE A 86 -3.10 -19.83 -3.13
CA PHE A 86 -1.80 -19.67 -3.80
C PHE A 86 -1.90 -19.74 -5.33
N LEU A 87 -2.77 -20.63 -5.87
CA LEU A 87 -3.09 -20.68 -7.30
C LEU A 87 -3.66 -19.35 -7.81
N SER A 88 -4.68 -18.81 -7.13
CA SER A 88 -5.31 -17.55 -7.50
C SER A 88 -4.32 -16.38 -7.48
N VAL A 89 -3.42 -16.32 -6.49
CA VAL A 89 -2.35 -15.31 -6.45
C VAL A 89 -1.42 -15.44 -7.65
N ARG A 90 -1.02 -16.67 -8.00
CA ARG A 90 -0.20 -16.93 -9.18
C ARG A 90 -0.91 -16.54 -10.47
N GLU A 91 -2.21 -16.80 -10.60
CA GLU A 91 -3.00 -16.39 -11.75
C GLU A 91 -3.12 -14.86 -11.88
N VAL A 92 -3.33 -14.18 -10.75
CA VAL A 92 -3.36 -12.70 -10.71
C VAL A 92 -2.01 -12.13 -11.13
N LEU A 93 -0.90 -12.62 -10.57
CA LEU A 93 0.45 -12.19 -10.95
C LEU A 93 0.72 -12.47 -12.43
N LYS A 94 0.33 -13.64 -12.94
CA LYS A 94 0.48 -13.98 -14.36
C LYS A 94 -0.32 -13.03 -15.25
N ARG A 95 -1.56 -12.69 -14.88
CA ARG A 95 -2.36 -11.71 -15.62
C ARG A 95 -1.75 -10.32 -15.55
N LEU A 96 -1.36 -9.83 -14.39
CA LEU A 96 -0.70 -8.52 -14.26
C LEU A 96 0.61 -8.45 -15.07
N CYS A 97 1.35 -9.56 -15.17
CA CYS A 97 2.55 -9.66 -15.98
C CYS A 97 2.23 -9.64 -17.49
N SER A 98 1.18 -10.36 -17.91
CA SER A 98 0.71 -10.37 -19.30
C SER A 98 0.24 -8.99 -19.77
N GLU A 99 -0.32 -8.21 -18.86
CA GLU A 99 -0.84 -6.86 -19.14
C GLU A 99 0.27 -5.80 -19.06
N GLY A 100 1.50 -6.17 -18.66
CA GLY A 100 2.64 -5.26 -18.59
C GLY A 100 2.66 -4.36 -17.35
N VAL A 101 1.85 -4.66 -16.32
CA VAL A 101 1.84 -3.90 -15.06
C VAL A 101 3.00 -4.30 -14.15
N ILE A 102 3.33 -5.60 -14.14
CA ILE A 102 4.43 -6.16 -13.37
C ILE A 102 5.37 -6.94 -14.28
N THR A 103 6.60 -7.18 -13.82
CA THR A 103 7.59 -7.99 -14.51
C THR A 103 8.10 -9.09 -13.59
N LEU A 104 8.36 -10.26 -14.17
CA LEU A 104 9.03 -11.36 -13.48
C LEU A 104 10.54 -11.20 -13.65
N ASN A 105 11.24 -11.04 -12.53
CA ASN A 105 12.70 -10.97 -12.49
C ASN A 105 13.32 -12.37 -12.61
N PRO A 106 14.60 -12.47 -13.02
CA PRO A 106 15.33 -13.74 -13.07
C PRO A 106 15.44 -14.44 -11.69
N ASP A 107 15.35 -13.69 -10.59
CA ASP A 107 15.32 -14.21 -9.22
C ASP A 107 13.97 -14.86 -8.82
N LYS A 108 13.00 -14.94 -9.74
CA LYS A 108 11.60 -15.40 -9.50
C LYS A 108 10.80 -14.47 -8.60
N SER A 109 11.32 -13.27 -8.35
CA SER A 109 10.61 -12.18 -7.71
C SER A 109 9.82 -11.37 -8.76
N TYR A 110 8.76 -10.72 -8.31
CA TYR A 110 7.99 -9.80 -9.12
C TYR A 110 8.34 -8.37 -8.73
N SER A 111 8.42 -7.51 -9.73
CA SER A 111 8.59 -6.06 -9.57
C SER A 111 7.57 -5.32 -10.42
N LEU A 112 7.27 -4.09 -10.03
CA LEU A 112 6.48 -3.19 -10.88
C LEU A 112 7.21 -2.91 -12.18
N HIS A 113 6.47 -2.91 -13.28
CA HIS A 113 7.03 -2.59 -14.60
C HIS A 113 7.48 -1.12 -14.63
N PRO A 114 8.60 -0.75 -15.27
CA PRO A 114 9.06 0.64 -15.31
C PRO A 114 8.03 1.61 -15.91
N GLN A 115 7.23 1.16 -16.89
CA GLN A 115 6.09 1.95 -17.41
C GLN A 115 5.02 2.19 -16.34
N ALA A 116 4.74 1.20 -15.49
CA ALA A 116 3.77 1.33 -14.42
C ALA A 116 4.26 2.31 -13.34
N VAL A 117 5.53 2.21 -12.98
CA VAL A 117 6.21 3.17 -12.09
C VAL A 117 6.16 4.58 -12.69
N ALA A 118 6.44 4.74 -13.98
CA ALA A 118 6.36 6.04 -14.65
C ALA A 118 4.96 6.65 -14.59
N VAL A 119 3.89 5.86 -14.67
CA VAL A 119 2.51 6.35 -14.51
C VAL A 119 2.21 6.72 -13.04
N LEU A 120 2.70 5.93 -12.09
CA LEU A 120 2.58 6.19 -10.64
C LEU A 120 3.28 7.48 -10.20
N HIS A 121 4.45 7.78 -10.79
CA HIS A 121 5.25 8.99 -10.52
C HIS A 121 4.92 10.17 -11.46
N GLY A 122 4.40 9.89 -12.66
CA GLY A 122 4.12 10.86 -13.71
C GLY A 122 3.04 11.88 -13.34
N GLU A 123 2.15 11.53 -12.40
CA GLU A 123 1.17 12.43 -11.78
C GLU A 123 1.78 13.43 -10.77
N GLN A 124 3.11 13.61 -10.76
CA GLN A 124 3.75 14.76 -10.08
C GLN A 124 4.17 15.88 -11.05
N SER A 125 4.04 15.68 -12.37
CA SER A 125 4.52 16.66 -13.37
C SER A 125 3.52 17.77 -13.69
N GLY A 126 2.33 17.79 -13.07
CA GLY A 126 1.28 18.78 -13.33
C GLY A 126 1.25 20.00 -12.41
N GLN A 127 2.01 20.05 -11.31
CA GLN A 127 1.88 21.11 -10.30
C GLN A 127 3.19 21.74 -9.81
N GLN A 128 4.27 21.61 -10.58
CA GLN A 128 5.55 22.29 -10.30
C GLN A 128 6.02 23.10 -11.51
N ALA A 129 5.12 23.91 -12.07
CA ALA A 129 5.44 24.94 -13.05
C ALA A 129 4.66 26.22 -12.73
N SER A 130 4.83 26.74 -11.52
CA SER A 130 4.48 28.13 -11.19
C SER A 130 5.51 28.71 -10.21
N LEU A 131 6.78 28.56 -10.56
CA LEU A 131 7.86 29.42 -10.09
C LEU A 131 8.69 29.81 -11.30
N LYS A 132 8.19 30.76 -12.09
CA LYS A 132 9.06 31.61 -12.89
C LYS A 132 8.33 32.88 -13.35
N ALA A 133 8.99 34.00 -13.04
CA ALA A 133 8.79 35.38 -13.48
C ALA A 133 7.67 36.16 -12.79
#